data_AF-A0A967T0K4-F1
#
_entry.id   AF-A0A967T0K4-F1
#
_cell.length_a   1.000
_cell.length_b   1.000
_cell.length_c   1.000
_cell.angle_alpha   90.00
_cell.angle_beta   90.00
_cell.angle_gamma   90.00
#
_symmetry.space_group_name_H-M   'P 1'
#
loop_
_entity.id
_entity.type
_entity.pdbx_description
1 polymer ?
#
loop_
_entity_poly.entity_id
_entity_poly.type
_entity_poly.pdbx_seq_one_letter_code
_entity_poly.pdbx_strand_id
1 'polypeptide(L)'
;VGRIAAIVDHRFNEFHKTRTGHFGFFECINDQHTANLLFRVASDWLKDRGMNKVMGPASPSMMDTIGVLIDGFDKDPYVLMPYNYDYYDDLIKAAGFQKEMDLYAYMVDTETVSLDRMNRAMKIVKHRLPDIKIRPVDLKNLKSEIDIVRNIFNQAWKKNWGFIPLTEAEFDAVAKDLKFIIDTDFAHIAEMNGEPVGFSIGIPNINEILKT
;
A
#
# COMPACT_ATOMS: atom_id res chain seq x y z
N VAL A 1 -23.97 -14.40 -4.36
CA VAL A 1 -24.02 -12.91 -4.46
C VAL A 1 -22.60 -12.39 -4.38
N GLY A 2 -22.23 -11.45 -5.25
CA GLY A 2 -20.90 -10.86 -5.26
C GLY A 2 -20.82 -9.58 -6.10
N ARG A 3 -19.70 -8.88 -6.02
CA ARG A 3 -19.36 -7.65 -6.73
C ARG A 3 -17.90 -7.67 -7.15
N ILE A 4 -17.59 -6.95 -8.22
CA ILE A 4 -16.24 -6.72 -8.71
C ILE A 4 -16.21 -5.37 -9.44
N ALA A 5 -15.12 -4.63 -9.34
CA ALA A 5 -14.86 -3.47 -10.17
C ALA A 5 -13.88 -3.85 -11.29
N ALA A 6 -14.15 -3.39 -12.50
CA ALA A 6 -13.21 -3.38 -13.61
C ALA A 6 -12.69 -1.95 -13.80
N ILE A 7 -11.38 -1.77 -13.77
CA ILE A 7 -10.74 -0.45 -13.63
C ILE A 7 -9.70 -0.29 -14.74
N VAL A 8 -9.80 0.79 -15.51
CA VAL A 8 -8.72 1.23 -16.40
C VAL A 8 -8.00 2.40 -15.73
N ASP A 9 -6.80 2.12 -15.21
CA ASP A 9 -5.91 3.17 -14.75
C ASP A 9 -5.04 3.64 -15.92
N HIS A 10 -5.40 4.80 -16.49
CA HIS A 10 -4.66 5.37 -17.60
C HIS A 10 -3.25 5.82 -17.21
N ARG A 11 -3.05 6.27 -15.97
CA ARG A 11 -1.74 6.75 -15.48
C ARG A 11 -0.79 5.59 -15.28
N PHE A 12 -1.28 4.47 -14.74
CA PHE A 12 -0.53 3.22 -14.68
C PHE A 12 -0.08 2.75 -16.06
N ASN A 13 -1.02 2.71 -17.01
CA ASN A 13 -0.72 2.29 -18.38
C ASN A 13 0.27 3.21 -19.08
N GLU A 14 0.15 4.53 -18.88
CA GLU A 14 1.08 5.51 -19.44
C GLU A 14 2.47 5.41 -18.82
N PHE A 15 2.58 5.24 -17.50
CA PHE A 15 3.84 5.16 -16.78
C PHE A 15 4.60 3.86 -17.10
N HIS A 16 3.90 2.72 -17.05
CA HIS A 16 4.49 1.40 -17.29
C HIS A 16 4.51 0.99 -18.77
N LYS A 17 3.95 1.80 -19.68
CA LYS A 17 3.83 1.50 -21.11
C LYS A 17 3.17 0.16 -21.39
N THR A 18 2.04 -0.08 -20.72
CA THR A 18 1.26 -1.32 -20.79
C THR A 18 -0.19 -1.06 -21.18
N ARG A 19 -0.96 -2.14 -21.34
CA ARG A 19 -2.43 -2.15 -21.52
C ARG A 19 -3.06 -3.10 -20.51
N THR A 20 -2.72 -2.87 -19.25
CA THR A 20 -3.21 -3.62 -18.10
C THR A 20 -4.48 -2.99 -17.58
N GLY A 21 -5.56 -3.77 -17.57
CA GLY A 21 -6.74 -3.50 -16.78
C GLY A 21 -6.57 -4.03 -15.36
N HIS A 22 -7.19 -3.39 -14.39
CA HIS A 22 -7.24 -3.87 -13.03
C HIS A 22 -8.62 -4.40 -12.67
N PHE A 23 -8.66 -5.41 -11.81
CA PHE A 23 -9.86 -5.67 -11.02
C PHE A 23 -9.64 -5.22 -9.57
N GLY A 24 -10.71 -4.83 -8.89
CA GLY A 24 -10.68 -4.36 -7.50
C GLY A 24 -12.03 -4.54 -6.83
N PHE A 25 -12.11 -4.25 -5.54
CA PHE A 25 -13.35 -4.35 -4.74
C PHE A 25 -14.10 -5.68 -4.93
N PHE A 26 -13.36 -6.77 -5.13
CA PHE A 26 -13.93 -8.09 -5.33
C PHE A 26 -14.48 -8.58 -3.99
N GLU A 27 -15.79 -8.80 -3.93
CA GLU A 27 -16.44 -9.49 -2.82
C GLU A 27 -17.32 -10.59 -3.38
N CYS A 28 -17.22 -11.79 -2.86
CA CYS A 28 -18.01 -12.91 -3.34
C CYS A 28 -18.25 -13.88 -2.19
N ILE A 29 -19.47 -14.39 -2.09
CA ILE A 29 -19.70 -15.61 -1.29
C ILE A 29 -18.83 -16.75 -1.84
N ASN A 30 -18.56 -17.78 -1.04
CA ASN A 30 -17.80 -18.95 -1.48
C ASN A 30 -18.58 -19.78 -2.52
N ASP A 31 -18.63 -19.29 -3.75
CA ASP A 31 -19.33 -19.86 -4.90
C ASP A 31 -18.55 -19.57 -6.19
N GLN A 32 -17.93 -20.61 -6.74
CA GLN A 32 -17.10 -20.51 -7.94
C GLN A 32 -17.88 -20.03 -9.17
N HIS A 33 -19.16 -20.40 -9.29
CA HIS A 33 -19.98 -19.98 -10.41
C HIS A 33 -20.16 -18.45 -10.44
N THR A 34 -20.50 -17.86 -9.28
CA THR A 34 -20.59 -16.41 -9.10
C THR A 34 -19.25 -15.74 -9.41
N ALA A 35 -18.14 -16.24 -8.84
CA ALA A 35 -16.81 -15.68 -9.07
C ALA A 35 -16.42 -15.68 -10.57
N ASN A 36 -16.61 -16.82 -11.24
CA ASN A 36 -16.33 -16.95 -12.68
C ASN A 36 -17.14 -15.96 -13.52
N LEU A 37 -18.42 -15.77 -13.21
CA LEU A 37 -19.26 -14.81 -13.92
C LEU A 37 -18.76 -13.37 -13.73
N LEU A 38 -18.40 -12.99 -12.50
CA LEU A 38 -17.86 -11.68 -12.17
C LEU A 38 -16.54 -11.41 -12.92
N PHE A 39 -15.59 -12.34 -12.87
CA PHE A 39 -14.30 -12.20 -13.56
C PHE A 39 -14.45 -12.17 -15.08
N ARG A 40 -15.37 -12.97 -15.64
CA ARG A 40 -15.66 -12.93 -17.08
C ARG A 40 -16.17 -11.55 -17.49
N VAL A 41 -17.20 -11.03 -16.83
CA VAL A 41 -17.80 -9.73 -17.17
C VAL A 41 -16.79 -8.60 -17.00
N ALA A 42 -16.00 -8.60 -15.92
CA ALA A 42 -14.96 -7.61 -15.71
C ALA A 42 -13.88 -7.67 -16.82
N SER A 43 -13.43 -8.87 -17.18
CA SER A 43 -12.40 -9.07 -18.20
C SER A 43 -12.90 -8.69 -19.59
N ASP A 44 -14.14 -9.03 -19.95
CA ASP A 44 -14.75 -8.63 -21.23
C ASP A 44 -14.85 -7.11 -21.33
N TRP A 45 -15.29 -6.43 -20.26
CA TRP A 45 -15.38 -4.96 -20.22
C TRP A 45 -14.01 -4.28 -20.38
N LEU A 46 -12.95 -4.86 -19.79
CA LEU A 46 -11.57 -4.37 -19.93
C LEU A 46 -11.02 -4.62 -21.34
N LYS A 47 -11.32 -5.79 -21.91
CA LYS A 47 -10.94 -6.14 -23.27
C LYS A 47 -11.58 -5.22 -24.31
N ASP A 48 -12.85 -4.89 -24.14
CA ASP A 48 -13.57 -3.92 -24.98
C ASP A 48 -12.94 -2.50 -24.93
N ARG A 49 -12.21 -2.19 -23.85
CA ARG A 49 -11.42 -0.95 -23.69
C ARG A 49 -9.96 -1.09 -24.14
N GLY A 50 -9.62 -2.18 -24.82
CA GLY A 50 -8.30 -2.41 -25.39
C GLY A 50 -7.25 -2.88 -24.40
N MET A 51 -7.64 -3.32 -23.19
CA MET A 51 -6.72 -3.96 -22.26
C MET A 51 -6.41 -5.40 -22.72
N ASN A 52 -5.16 -5.82 -22.57
CA ASN A 52 -4.69 -7.15 -22.96
C ASN A 52 -4.14 -7.99 -21.80
N LYS A 53 -4.07 -7.40 -20.60
CA LYS A 53 -3.75 -8.06 -19.33
C LYS A 53 -4.77 -7.61 -18.28
N VAL A 54 -5.15 -8.50 -17.38
CA VAL A 54 -5.94 -8.17 -16.18
C VAL A 54 -5.09 -8.51 -14.96
N MET A 55 -4.98 -7.58 -14.01
CA MET A 55 -4.18 -7.73 -12.78
C MET A 55 -4.96 -7.22 -11.58
N GLY A 56 -4.79 -7.82 -10.41
CA GLY A 56 -5.45 -7.35 -9.20
C GLY A 56 -5.47 -8.40 -8.08
N PRO A 57 -6.21 -8.12 -7.00
CA PRO A 57 -7.05 -6.94 -6.82
C PRO A 57 -6.23 -5.66 -6.56
N ALA A 58 -6.72 -4.52 -7.05
CA ALA A 58 -6.22 -3.18 -6.76
C ALA A 58 -7.43 -2.24 -6.57
N SER A 59 -7.59 -1.67 -5.37
CA SER A 59 -8.86 -1.06 -4.95
C SER A 59 -8.69 0.40 -4.46
N PRO A 60 -8.85 1.42 -5.33
CA PRO A 60 -9.04 1.35 -6.79
C PRO A 60 -7.74 1.28 -7.62
N SER A 61 -6.58 1.58 -7.04
CA SER A 61 -5.32 1.66 -7.80
C SER A 61 -4.20 0.84 -7.16
N MET A 62 -3.07 0.73 -7.88
CA MET A 62 -1.87 0.08 -7.36
C MET A 62 -1.21 0.83 -6.18
N MET A 63 -1.64 2.06 -5.91
CA MET A 63 -1.17 2.86 -4.77
C MET A 63 -2.13 2.85 -3.58
N ASP A 64 -3.24 2.13 -3.70
CA ASP A 64 -4.18 1.88 -2.62
C ASP A 64 -4.01 0.45 -2.08
N THR A 65 -5.07 -0.13 -1.52
CA THR A 65 -5.06 -1.52 -1.06
C THR A 65 -5.00 -2.48 -2.24
N ILE A 66 -3.98 -3.33 -2.24
CA ILE A 66 -3.71 -4.33 -3.28
C ILE A 66 -3.54 -5.74 -2.69
N GLY A 67 -3.77 -6.75 -3.52
CA GLY A 67 -3.51 -8.14 -3.19
C GLY A 67 -4.61 -8.81 -2.37
N VAL A 68 -4.38 -10.09 -2.08
CA VAL A 68 -5.29 -10.98 -1.36
C VAL A 68 -4.52 -11.54 -0.18
N LEU A 69 -5.14 -11.58 0.99
CA LEU A 69 -4.61 -12.30 2.14
C LEU A 69 -4.64 -13.80 1.83
N ILE A 70 -3.46 -14.42 1.83
CA ILE A 70 -3.28 -15.87 1.57
C ILE A 70 -2.65 -16.62 2.76
N ASP A 71 -2.11 -15.87 3.73
CA ASP A 71 -1.50 -16.38 4.96
C ASP A 71 -1.64 -15.32 6.06
N GLY A 72 -1.68 -15.74 7.33
CA GLY A 72 -1.86 -14.83 8.48
C GLY A 72 -3.31 -14.58 8.90
N PHE A 73 -4.24 -15.51 8.61
CA PHE A 73 -5.65 -15.44 9.04
C PHE A 73 -5.83 -15.52 10.56
N ASP A 74 -4.78 -15.87 11.32
CA ASP A 74 -4.75 -15.83 12.78
C ASP A 74 -4.44 -14.43 13.35
N LYS A 75 -4.14 -13.45 12.49
CA LYS A 75 -3.84 -12.06 12.86
C LYS A 75 -5.07 -11.17 12.71
N ASP A 76 -5.07 -10.05 13.41
CA ASP A 76 -6.08 -9.01 13.25
C ASP A 76 -5.88 -8.22 11.93
N PRO A 77 -6.93 -7.60 11.37
CA PRO A 77 -6.79 -6.73 10.21
C PRO A 77 -5.98 -5.48 10.56
N TYR A 78 -5.09 -5.07 9.64
CA TYR A 78 -4.30 -3.85 9.75
C TYR A 78 -4.77 -2.80 8.75
N VAL A 79 -4.66 -1.53 9.12
CA VAL A 79 -5.02 -0.41 8.23
C VAL A 79 -4.21 -0.49 6.94
N LEU A 80 -4.85 -0.18 5.81
CA LEU A 80 -4.29 -0.24 4.46
C LEU A 80 -3.91 -1.64 3.95
N MET A 81 -4.24 -2.70 4.69
CA MET A 81 -4.03 -4.09 4.26
C MET A 81 -5.35 -4.78 3.91
N PRO A 82 -5.37 -5.70 2.93
CA PRO A 82 -6.55 -6.52 2.68
C PRO A 82 -6.76 -7.52 3.83
N TYR A 83 -8.03 -7.81 4.13
CA TYR A 83 -8.42 -8.87 5.05
C TYR A 83 -9.68 -9.56 4.54
N ASN A 84 -9.49 -10.54 3.66
CA ASN A 84 -10.54 -11.31 3.02
C ASN A 84 -10.70 -12.69 3.67
N TYR A 85 -11.76 -13.41 3.29
CA TYR A 85 -11.90 -14.82 3.62
C TYR A 85 -10.84 -15.68 2.93
N ASP A 86 -10.47 -16.80 3.54
CA ASP A 86 -9.45 -17.74 3.07
C ASP A 86 -9.73 -18.31 1.67
N TYR A 87 -11.00 -18.52 1.33
CA TYR A 87 -11.42 -19.05 0.03
C TYR A 87 -11.25 -18.06 -1.14
N TYR A 88 -10.91 -16.79 -0.92
CA TYR A 88 -10.79 -15.81 -2.02
C TYR A 88 -9.68 -16.17 -3.00
N ASP A 89 -8.54 -16.65 -2.50
CA ASP A 89 -7.40 -17.06 -3.33
C ASP A 89 -7.78 -18.22 -4.26
N ASP A 90 -8.53 -19.19 -3.75
CA ASP A 90 -9.04 -20.31 -4.54
C ASP A 90 -10.03 -19.85 -5.62
N LEU A 91 -10.98 -18.97 -5.27
CA LEU A 91 -11.94 -18.42 -6.23
C LEU A 91 -11.23 -17.72 -7.40
N ILE A 92 -10.20 -16.93 -7.10
CA ILE A 92 -9.42 -16.16 -8.07
C ILE A 92 -8.59 -17.09 -8.96
N LYS A 93 -7.86 -18.04 -8.36
CA LYS A 93 -7.05 -19.02 -9.10
C LYS A 93 -7.91 -19.90 -10.01
N ALA A 94 -9.04 -20.39 -9.51
CA ALA A 94 -9.96 -21.22 -10.29
C ALA A 94 -10.68 -20.45 -11.42
N ALA A 95 -10.74 -19.11 -11.33
CA ALA A 95 -11.17 -18.25 -12.44
C ALA A 95 -10.08 -18.05 -13.52
N GLY A 96 -8.90 -18.65 -13.36
CA GLY A 96 -7.81 -18.66 -14.34
C GLY A 96 -6.71 -17.62 -14.08
N PHE A 97 -6.75 -16.91 -12.96
CA PHE A 97 -5.70 -15.97 -12.58
C PHE A 97 -4.48 -16.70 -12.01
N GLN A 98 -3.31 -16.07 -12.15
CA GLN A 98 -2.05 -16.58 -11.61
C GLN A 98 -1.42 -15.54 -10.70
N LYS A 99 -0.60 -16.00 -9.76
CA LYS A 99 0.12 -15.13 -8.84
C LYS A 99 1.14 -14.27 -9.60
N GLU A 100 1.04 -12.95 -9.40
CA GLU A 100 1.94 -11.98 -10.03
C GLU A 100 3.07 -11.52 -9.09
N MET A 101 2.78 -11.32 -7.79
CA MET A 101 3.72 -10.80 -6.80
C MET A 101 3.36 -11.31 -5.39
N ASP A 102 4.38 -11.57 -4.57
CA ASP A 102 4.22 -11.78 -3.12
C ASP A 102 4.35 -10.44 -2.39
N LEU A 103 3.39 -10.13 -1.53
CA LEU A 103 3.40 -8.94 -0.67
C LEU A 103 3.58 -9.40 0.78
N TYR A 104 4.73 -9.08 1.37
CA TYR A 104 5.05 -9.49 2.73
C TYR A 104 4.69 -8.39 3.73
N ALA A 105 4.06 -8.78 4.82
CA ALA A 105 3.95 -7.99 6.03
C ALA A 105 4.80 -8.64 7.12
N TYR A 106 5.48 -7.82 7.91
CA TYR A 106 6.33 -8.28 9.01
C TYR A 106 5.76 -7.78 10.33
N MET A 107 5.58 -8.69 11.28
CA MET A 107 5.32 -8.33 12.67
C MET A 107 6.64 -8.08 13.39
N VAL A 108 6.76 -6.90 14.00
CA VAL A 108 7.92 -6.54 14.82
C VAL A 108 7.39 -5.98 16.13
N ASP A 109 7.82 -6.59 17.23
CA ASP A 109 7.48 -6.22 18.60
C ASP A 109 8.74 -6.25 19.48
N THR A 110 8.59 -5.93 20.76
CA THR A 110 9.71 -5.91 21.71
C THR A 110 10.33 -7.28 21.98
N GLU A 111 9.65 -8.37 21.64
CA GLU A 111 10.14 -9.75 21.84
C GLU A 111 10.92 -10.25 20.62
N THR A 112 10.50 -9.86 19.43
CA THR A 112 11.08 -10.26 18.14
C THR A 112 12.23 -9.34 17.72
N VAL A 113 12.28 -8.10 18.23
CA VAL A 113 13.34 -7.15 17.89
C VAL A 113 14.56 -7.25 18.82
N SER A 114 15.76 -7.28 18.23
CA SER A 114 17.01 -7.17 19.00
C SER A 114 17.36 -5.70 19.25
N LEU A 115 17.06 -5.22 20.47
CA LEU A 115 17.41 -3.86 20.89
C LEU A 115 18.92 -3.58 20.79
N ASP A 116 19.77 -4.57 21.07
CA ASP A 116 21.22 -4.43 20.90
C ASP A 116 21.62 -4.23 19.44
N ARG A 117 20.97 -4.94 18.50
CA ARG A 117 21.20 -4.74 17.07
C ARG A 117 20.74 -3.35 16.63
N MET A 118 19.58 -2.88 17.10
CA MET A 118 19.08 -1.53 16.82
C MET A 118 20.04 -0.46 17.37
N ASN A 119 20.47 -0.58 18.63
CA ASN A 119 21.39 0.35 19.26
C ASN A 119 22.75 0.40 18.53
N ARG A 120 23.26 -0.75 18.07
CA ARG A 120 24.48 -0.79 17.24
C ARG A 120 24.27 -0.11 15.88
N ALA A 121 23.14 -0.38 15.21
CA ALA A 121 22.82 0.27 13.94
C ALA A 121 22.73 1.80 14.10
N MET A 122 22.05 2.28 15.14
CA MET A 122 21.96 3.71 15.45
C MET A 122 23.34 4.35 15.67
N LYS A 123 24.24 3.67 16.42
CA LYS A 123 25.62 4.16 16.62
C LYS A 123 26.39 4.27 15.30
N ILE A 124 26.27 3.26 14.44
CA ILE A 124 26.92 3.26 13.12
C ILE A 124 26.39 4.41 12.25
N VAL A 125 25.07 4.60 12.20
CA VAL A 125 24.43 5.68 11.44
C VAL A 125 24.91 7.04 11.94
N LYS A 126 24.83 7.31 13.25
CA LYS A 126 25.29 8.57 13.85
C LYS A 126 26.78 8.85 13.61
N HIS A 127 27.61 7.80 13.61
CA HIS A 127 29.04 7.96 13.35
C HIS A 127 29.34 8.26 11.88
N ARG A 128 28.66 7.59 10.94
CA ARG A 128 28.87 7.79 9.49
C ARG A 128 28.22 9.07 8.97
N LEU A 129 27.15 9.50 9.62
CA LEU A 129 26.32 10.62 9.22
C LEU A 129 26.16 11.58 10.40
N PRO A 130 27.23 12.27 10.84
CA PRO A 130 27.19 13.13 12.03
C PRO A 130 26.20 14.30 11.90
N ASP A 131 25.92 14.74 10.67
CA ASP A 131 25.03 15.86 10.37
C ASP A 131 23.55 15.43 10.17
N ILE A 132 23.24 14.13 10.30
CA ILE A 132 21.85 13.66 10.18
C ILE A 132 21.04 14.11 11.40
N LYS A 133 19.91 14.75 11.12
CA LYS A 133 18.92 15.14 12.14
C LYS A 133 17.63 14.40 11.87
N ILE A 134 17.12 13.71 12.87
CA ILE A 134 15.79 13.08 12.80
C ILE A 134 14.88 13.93 13.67
N ARG A 135 13.79 14.43 13.09
CA ARG A 135 12.80 15.25 13.78
C ARG A 135 11.40 14.68 13.58
N PRO A 136 10.48 14.87 14.53
CA PRO A 136 9.07 14.59 14.29
C PRO A 136 8.55 15.50 13.16
N VAL A 137 7.46 15.05 12.52
CA VAL A 137 6.73 15.88 11.56
C VAL A 137 6.10 17.09 12.25
N ASP A 138 6.10 18.24 11.59
CA ASP A 138 5.48 19.45 12.12
C ASP A 138 4.02 19.59 11.64
N LEU A 139 3.08 19.11 12.47
CA LEU A 139 1.65 19.18 12.16
C LEU A 139 1.12 20.62 12.03
N LYS A 140 1.81 21.64 12.57
CA LYS A 140 1.42 23.05 12.36
C LYS A 140 1.72 23.51 10.94
N ASN A 141 2.72 22.90 10.31
CA ASN A 141 3.16 23.16 8.94
C ASN A 141 2.88 21.97 8.01
N LEU A 142 1.74 21.28 8.23
CA LEU A 142 1.37 20.03 7.58
C LEU A 142 1.54 20.05 6.05
N LYS A 143 1.18 21.15 5.38
CA LYS A 143 1.35 21.27 3.92
C LYS A 143 2.80 21.11 3.47
N SER A 144 3.73 21.78 4.16
CA SER A 144 5.16 21.68 3.85
C SER A 144 5.67 20.26 4.10
N GLU A 145 5.21 19.62 5.17
CA GLU A 145 5.60 18.25 5.51
C GLU A 145 5.08 17.25 4.46
N ILE A 146 3.83 17.42 4.00
CA ILE A 146 3.24 16.66 2.89
C ILE A 146 4.11 16.77 1.64
N ASP A 147 4.50 17.99 1.25
CA ASP A 147 5.32 18.19 0.06
C ASP A 147 6.70 17.52 0.17
N ILE A 148 7.33 17.59 1.35
CA ILE A 148 8.59 16.90 1.62
C ILE A 148 8.43 15.39 1.44
N VAL A 149 7.44 14.79 2.11
CA VAL A 149 7.21 13.34 2.07
C VAL A 149 6.86 12.89 0.64
N ARG A 150 5.98 13.61 -0.06
CA ARG A 150 5.62 13.33 -1.46
C ARG A 150 6.84 13.35 -2.37
N ASN A 151 7.70 14.35 -2.24
CA ASN A 151 8.91 14.48 -3.05
C ASN A 151 9.89 13.34 -2.80
N ILE A 152 10.10 12.95 -1.54
CA ILE A 152 10.97 11.82 -1.19
C ILE A 152 10.35 10.50 -1.68
N PHE A 153 9.05 10.28 -1.44
CA PHE A 153 8.33 9.08 -1.84
C PHE A 153 8.43 8.86 -3.35
N ASN A 154 8.07 9.87 -4.15
CA ASN A 154 8.09 9.75 -5.61
C ASN A 154 9.49 9.49 -6.18
N GLN A 155 10.54 10.00 -5.52
CA GLN A 155 11.93 9.77 -5.96
C GLN A 155 12.45 8.38 -5.56
N ALA A 156 12.16 7.95 -4.33
CA ALA A 156 12.63 6.70 -3.77
C ALA A 156 11.88 5.48 -4.31
N TRP A 157 10.57 5.60 -4.51
CA TRP A 157 9.69 4.49 -4.92
C TRP A 157 9.55 4.30 -6.43
N LYS A 158 10.13 5.17 -7.26
CA LYS A 158 9.95 5.12 -8.73
C LYS A 158 10.30 3.81 -9.43
N LYS A 159 11.11 2.96 -8.80
CA LYS A 159 11.49 1.64 -9.31
C LYS A 159 10.74 0.49 -8.64
N ASN A 160 9.87 0.78 -7.67
CA ASN A 160 9.08 -0.22 -6.99
C ASN A 160 8.04 -0.81 -7.94
N TRP A 161 7.70 -2.08 -7.73
CA TRP A 161 6.71 -2.77 -8.56
C TRP A 161 5.33 -2.12 -8.40
N GLY A 162 4.66 -1.88 -9.52
CA GLY A 162 3.32 -1.27 -9.55
C GLY A 162 3.27 0.23 -9.24
N PHE A 163 4.40 0.88 -8.99
CA PHE A 163 4.44 2.30 -8.62
C PHE A 163 3.98 3.23 -9.75
N ILE A 164 3.14 4.21 -9.39
CA ILE A 164 2.91 5.42 -10.18
C ILE A 164 3.22 6.66 -9.33
N PRO A 165 3.78 7.74 -9.90
CA PRO A 165 4.04 8.96 -9.14
C PRO A 165 2.76 9.53 -8.58
N LEU A 166 2.66 9.73 -7.26
CA LEU A 166 1.47 10.37 -6.68
C LEU A 166 1.44 11.87 -7.00
N THR A 167 0.28 12.35 -7.42
CA THR A 167 0.01 13.79 -7.61
C THR A 167 -0.09 14.50 -6.28
N GLU A 168 0.00 15.83 -6.30
CA GLU A 168 -0.27 16.66 -5.10
C GLU A 168 -1.66 16.38 -4.54
N ALA A 169 -2.69 16.33 -5.40
CA ALA A 169 -4.07 16.09 -4.98
C ALA A 169 -4.29 14.71 -4.31
N GLU A 170 -3.66 13.65 -4.84
CA GLU A 170 -3.72 12.31 -4.23
C GLU A 170 -3.03 12.28 -2.87
N PHE A 171 -1.85 12.91 -2.78
CA PHE A 171 -1.10 12.96 -1.54
C PHE A 171 -1.82 13.79 -0.47
N ASP A 172 -2.43 14.92 -0.87
CA ASP A 172 -3.26 15.75 0.00
C ASP A 172 -4.48 15.00 0.52
N ALA A 173 -5.11 14.17 -0.31
CA ALA A 173 -6.23 13.33 0.10
C ALA A 173 -5.80 12.31 1.17
N VAL A 174 -4.71 11.57 0.92
CA VAL A 174 -4.16 10.61 1.88
C VAL A 174 -3.77 11.32 3.18
N ALA A 175 -3.07 12.44 3.10
CA ALA A 175 -2.65 13.19 4.28
C ALA A 175 -3.83 13.76 5.07
N LYS A 176 -4.91 14.20 4.39
CA LYS A 176 -6.14 14.67 5.03
C LYS A 176 -6.81 13.56 5.84
N ASP A 177 -6.78 12.32 5.37
CA ASP A 177 -7.36 11.19 6.08
C ASP A 177 -6.45 10.73 7.23
N LEU A 178 -5.14 10.68 6.99
CA LEU A 178 -4.16 10.24 7.99
C LEU A 178 -3.94 11.24 9.13
N LYS A 179 -4.17 12.54 8.93
CA LYS A 179 -3.97 13.55 10.00
C LYS A 179 -4.79 13.28 11.27
N PHE A 180 -5.89 12.53 11.16
CA PHE A 180 -6.75 12.22 12.30
C PHE A 180 -6.17 11.13 13.21
N ILE A 181 -5.24 10.34 12.69
CA ILE A 181 -4.66 9.19 13.38
C ILE A 181 -3.14 9.25 13.47
N ILE A 182 -2.50 10.24 12.83
CA ILE A 182 -1.05 10.41 12.88
C ILE A 182 -0.59 10.73 14.31
N ASP A 183 0.45 10.05 14.74
CA ASP A 183 1.12 10.29 16.00
C ASP A 183 2.57 10.71 15.71
N THR A 184 2.93 11.90 16.19
CA THR A 184 4.26 12.48 15.96
C THR A 184 5.38 11.68 16.62
N ASP A 185 5.07 10.85 17.62
CA ASP A 185 6.04 9.93 18.23
C ASP A 185 6.42 8.78 17.29
N PHE A 186 5.68 8.58 16.19
CA PHE A 186 5.93 7.55 15.18
C PHE A 186 6.08 8.12 13.76
N ALA A 187 6.07 9.44 13.59
CA ALA A 187 6.16 10.11 12.30
C ALA A 187 7.35 11.09 12.25
N HIS A 188 8.38 10.75 11.48
CA HIS A 188 9.66 11.45 11.48
C HIS A 188 10.18 11.75 10.08
N ILE A 189 10.93 12.85 9.96
CA ILE A 189 11.73 13.24 8.80
C ILE A 189 13.21 13.20 9.19
N ALA A 190 14.02 12.63 8.31
CA ALA A 190 15.47 12.69 8.39
C ALA A 190 15.99 13.80 7.47
N GLU A 191 16.80 14.70 8.02
CA GLU A 191 17.42 15.82 7.32
C GLU A 191 18.94 15.70 7.34
N MET A 192 19.58 16.08 6.24
CA MET A 192 21.03 16.22 6.11
C MET A 192 21.32 17.66 5.73
N ASN A 193 22.10 18.39 6.54
CA ASN A 193 22.41 19.80 6.30
C ASN A 193 21.18 20.71 6.08
N GLY A 194 20.05 20.36 6.71
CA GLY A 194 18.77 21.07 6.57
C GLY A 194 17.93 20.66 5.36
N GLU A 195 18.41 19.74 4.53
CA GLU A 195 17.64 19.16 3.42
C GLU A 195 16.99 17.84 3.84
N PRO A 196 15.68 17.65 3.66
CA PRO A 196 15.02 16.38 3.89
C PRO A 196 15.50 15.28 2.94
N VAL A 197 15.96 14.15 3.51
CA VAL A 197 16.55 13.02 2.77
C VAL A 197 15.83 11.69 3.01
N GLY A 198 14.93 11.63 3.99
CA GLY A 198 14.16 10.43 4.31
C GLY A 198 12.99 10.72 5.23
N PHE A 199 12.07 9.77 5.33
CA PHE A 199 10.98 9.82 6.30
C PHE A 199 10.65 8.41 6.80
N SER A 200 9.99 8.35 7.96
CA SER A 200 9.39 7.15 8.52
C SER A 200 8.06 7.53 9.14
N ILE A 201 6.97 6.96 8.67
CA ILE A 201 5.62 7.23 9.18
C ILE A 201 5.02 5.91 9.68
N GLY A 202 4.80 5.82 10.99
CA GLY A 202 3.96 4.80 11.61
C GLY A 202 2.54 5.33 11.79
N ILE A 203 1.56 4.45 11.61
CA ILE A 203 0.13 4.77 11.76
C ILE A 203 -0.45 3.79 12.77
N PRO A 204 -1.19 4.25 13.80
CA PRO A 204 -1.89 3.38 14.73
C PRO A 204 -2.90 2.47 14.03
N ASN A 205 -2.98 1.21 14.45
CA ASN A 205 -3.97 0.28 13.92
C ASN A 205 -5.35 0.52 14.54
N ILE A 206 -6.18 1.36 13.92
CA ILE A 206 -7.51 1.70 14.45
C ILE A 206 -8.49 0.52 14.51
N ASN A 207 -8.23 -0.56 13.76
CA ASN A 207 -9.09 -1.74 13.74
C ASN A 207 -9.16 -2.43 15.11
N GLU A 208 -8.11 -2.33 15.93
CA GLU A 208 -8.09 -2.89 17.29
C GLU A 208 -9.14 -2.24 18.18
N ILE A 209 -9.40 -0.95 17.99
CA ILE A 209 -10.39 -0.18 18.77
C ILE A 209 -11.82 -0.52 18.34
N LEU A 210 -12.01 -0.89 17.07
CA LEU A 210 -13.31 -1.24 16.50
C LEU A 210 -13.71 -2.70 16.73
N LYS A 211 -12.84 -3.49 17.37
CA LYS A 211 -13.08 -4.90 17.66
C LYS A 211 -14.19 -5.03 18.71
N THR A 212 -15.34 -5.57 18.30
CA THR A 212 -16.48 -5.87 19.17
C THR A 212 -16.48 -7.32 19.61
#